data_AF-X0URL5-F1
#
_entry.id   AF-X0URL5-F1
#
_cell.length_a   1.000
_cell.length_b   1.000
_cell.length_c   1.000
_cell.angle_alpha   90.00
_cell.angle_beta   90.00
_cell.angle_gamma   90.00
#
_symmetry.space_group_name_H-M   'P 1'
#
loop_
_entity.id
_entity.type
_entity.pdbx_description
1 polymer ?
#
loop_
_entity_poly.entity_id
_entity_poly.type
_entity_poly.pdbx_seq_one_letter_code
_entity_poly.pdbx_strand_id
1 'polypeptide(L)'
;GCSHAGICNIIDHAKQICKENKIYILLGGFHLFNNDITDKTIEFIKKQDIKYLYPAHCLNSYAFSEFKKIGGERIHTLQILNF
;
A
#
# COMPACT_ATOMS: atom_id res chain seq x y z
N GLY A 1 -8.55 -3.29 5.53
CA GLY A 1 -8.60 -2.25 6.59
C GLY A 1 -8.30 -0.87 6.01
N CYS A 2 -8.10 0.14 6.87
CA CYS A 2 -7.82 1.54 6.48
C CYS A 2 -6.42 2.03 6.95
N SER A 3 -5.64 1.24 7.68
CA SER A 3 -4.23 1.54 8.05
C SER A 3 -3.99 2.80 8.89
N HIS A 4 -4.87 3.11 9.85
CA HIS A 4 -4.70 4.27 10.75
C HIS A 4 -3.39 4.26 11.56
N ALA A 5 -2.81 3.08 11.81
CA ALA A 5 -1.49 2.96 12.46
C ALA A 5 -0.31 3.33 11.54
N GLY A 6 -0.58 3.67 10.26
CA GLY A 6 0.41 3.93 9.22
C GLY A 6 0.78 2.66 8.45
N ILE A 7 0.67 2.69 7.11
CA ILE A 7 0.92 1.49 6.30
C ILE A 7 2.39 1.03 6.36
N CYS A 8 3.36 1.94 6.47
CA CYS A 8 4.77 1.57 6.65
C CYS A 8 4.98 0.78 7.95
N ASN A 9 4.38 1.24 9.05
CA ASN A 9 4.45 0.55 10.34
C ASN A 9 3.83 -0.85 10.27
N ILE A 10 2.69 -0.98 9.57
CA ILE A 10 2.02 -2.27 9.38
C ILE A 10 2.91 -3.23 8.58
N ILE A 11 3.59 -2.74 7.54
CA ILE A 11 4.55 -3.54 6.76
C ILE A 11 5.69 -4.04 7.65
N ASP A 12 6.35 -3.15 8.39
CA ASP A 12 7.48 -3.51 9.27
C ASP A 12 7.05 -4.47 10.38
N HIS A 13 5.89 -4.21 10.98
CA HIS A 13 5.34 -5.09 12.00
C HIS A 13 5.00 -6.48 11.44
N ALA A 14 4.39 -6.55 10.26
CA ALA A 14 4.10 -7.81 9.59
C ALA A 14 5.39 -8.61 9.33
N LYS A 15 6.44 -7.96 8.84
CA LYS A 15 7.75 -8.61 8.64
C LYS A 15 8.32 -9.18 9.93
N GLN A 16 8.25 -8.41 11.01
CA GLN A 16 8.73 -8.81 12.34
C GLN A 16 8.00 -10.04 12.86
N ILE A 17 6.66 -10.03 12.87
CA ILE A 17 5.87 -11.12 13.47
C ILE A 17 5.87 -12.38 12.61
N CYS A 18 5.95 -12.23 11.28
CA CYS A 18 6.03 -13.36 10.35
C CYS A 18 7.45 -13.93 10.22
N LYS A 19 8.47 -13.22 10.72
CA LYS A 19 9.89 -13.55 10.52
C LYS A 19 10.25 -13.72 9.04
N GLU A 20 9.64 -12.90 8.20
CA GLU A 20 9.81 -12.89 6.75
C GLU A 20 9.96 -11.45 6.29
N ASN A 21 11.00 -11.15 5.52
CA ASN A 21 11.27 -9.80 5.05
C ASN A 21 10.51 -9.47 3.75
N LYS A 22 10.04 -10.49 3.02
CA LYS A 22 9.35 -10.31 1.74
C LYS A 22 7.84 -10.18 1.93
N ILE A 23 7.28 -9.13 1.34
CA ILE A 23 5.83 -8.95 1.22
C ILE A 23 5.44 -9.23 -0.24
N TYR A 24 4.59 -10.24 -0.46
CA TYR A 24 4.16 -10.61 -1.82
C TYR A 24 3.14 -9.63 -2.40
N ILE A 25 2.11 -9.28 -1.63
CA ILE A 25 1.01 -8.40 -2.04
C ILE A 25 0.73 -7.37 -0.92
N LEU A 26 0.50 -6.11 -1.29
CA LEU A 26 -0.07 -5.08 -0.42
C LEU A 26 -1.46 -4.69 -0.93
N LEU A 27 -2.51 -4.96 -0.16
CA LEU A 27 -3.90 -4.76 -0.60
C LEU A 27 -4.75 -4.12 0.51
N GLY A 28 -5.47 -3.04 0.18
CA GLY A 28 -6.43 -2.40 1.09
C GLY A 28 -6.38 -0.86 1.08
N GLY A 29 -7.02 -0.26 2.08
CA GLY A 29 -6.99 1.19 2.29
C GLY A 29 -5.88 1.64 3.22
N PHE A 30 -5.27 2.77 2.90
CA PHE A 30 -4.03 3.25 3.54
C PHE A 30 -4.17 4.57 4.31
N HIS A 31 -5.36 5.20 4.29
CA HIS A 31 -5.66 6.47 4.97
C HIS A 31 -4.69 7.60 4.61
N LEU A 32 -4.38 7.74 3.32
CA LEU A 32 -3.48 8.76 2.80
C LEU A 32 -4.28 9.91 2.19
N PHE A 33 -4.37 11.01 2.94
CA PHE A 33 -5.06 12.25 2.54
C PHE A 33 -4.16 13.49 2.56
N ASN A 34 -2.92 13.35 3.03
CA ASN A 34 -1.89 14.39 3.05
C ASN A 34 -0.78 14.03 2.04
N ASN A 35 -0.40 14.98 1.18
CA ASN A 35 0.53 14.73 0.09
C ASN A 35 1.96 14.43 0.58
N ASP A 36 2.48 15.19 1.55
CA ASP A 36 3.84 14.98 2.08
C ASP A 36 3.98 13.59 2.74
N ILE A 37 2.93 13.13 3.43
CA ILE A 37 2.90 11.79 4.02
C ILE A 37 2.84 10.74 2.91
N THR A 38 2.01 10.97 1.90
CA THR A 38 1.88 10.09 0.73
C THR A 38 3.23 9.89 0.05
N ASP A 39 3.96 10.96 -0.23
CA ASP A 39 5.25 10.89 -0.92
C ASP A 39 6.26 10.07 -0.13
N LYS A 40 6.35 10.31 1.19
CA LYS A 40 7.22 9.52 2.08
C LYS A 40 6.82 8.05 2.12
N THR A 41 5.52 7.75 2.14
CA THR A 41 5.01 6.37 2.10
C THR A 41 5.38 5.68 0.78
N ILE A 42 5.25 6.36 -0.35
CA ILE A 42 5.60 5.82 -1.67
C ILE A 42 7.10 5.53 -1.76
N GLU A 43 7.95 6.45 -1.28
CA GLU A 43 9.40 6.23 -1.22
C GLU A 43 9.79 5.07 -0.30
N PHE A 44 9.05 4.85 0.78
CA PHE A 44 9.23 3.66 1.60
C PHE A 44 8.84 2.38 0.84
N ILE A 45 7.66 2.36 0.21
CA ILE A 45 7.10 1.19 -0.49
C ILE A 45 7.99 0.76 -1.66
N LYS A 46 8.54 1.70 -2.44
CA LYS A 46 9.49 1.42 -3.53
C LYS A 46 10.69 0.58 -3.09
N LYS A 47 11.08 0.66 -1.81
CA LYS A 47 12.24 -0.08 -1.25
C LYS A 47 11.88 -1.49 -0.77
N GLN A 48 10.61 -1.88 -0.78
CA GLN A 48 10.14 -3.13 -0.14
C GLN A 48 10.05 -4.35 -1.08
N ASP A 49 10.40 -4.23 -2.37
CA ASP A 49 10.28 -5.29 -3.39
C ASP A 49 8.91 -6.02 -3.37
N ILE A 50 7.82 -5.24 -3.34
CA ILE A 50 6.46 -5.78 -3.29
C ILE A 50 5.97 -6.06 -4.71
N LYS A 51 5.58 -7.30 -4.99
CA LYS A 51 5.22 -7.73 -6.35
C LYS A 51 3.90 -7.12 -6.83
N TYR A 52 2.90 -7.03 -5.96
CA TYR A 52 1.60 -6.46 -6.33
C TYR A 52 1.09 -5.45 -5.31
N LEU A 53 0.62 -4.30 -5.82
CA LEU A 53 0.13 -3.17 -5.03
C LEU A 53 -1.31 -2.84 -5.42
N TYR A 54 -2.23 -2.98 -4.48
CA TYR A 54 -3.67 -2.79 -4.68
C TYR A 54 -4.26 -1.79 -3.67
N PRO A 55 -4.04 -0.48 -3.84
CA PRO A 55 -4.70 0.54 -3.04
C PRO A 55 -6.21 0.53 -3.26
N ALA A 56 -6.98 0.71 -2.18
CA ALA A 56 -8.45 0.69 -2.20
C ALA A 56 -9.07 1.65 -1.16
N HIS A 57 -10.32 2.04 -1.37
CA HIS A 57 -11.16 2.73 -0.37
C HIS A 57 -10.62 4.07 0.20
N CYS A 58 -9.77 4.03 1.23
CA CYS A 58 -9.32 5.19 2.02
C CYS A 58 -8.08 5.90 1.44
N LEU A 59 -8.16 6.46 0.23
CA LEU A 59 -7.10 7.28 -0.36
C LEU A 59 -7.70 8.44 -1.14
N ASN A 60 -7.03 9.60 -1.16
CA ASN A 60 -7.39 10.69 -2.07
C ASN A 60 -6.89 10.42 -3.51
N SER A 61 -7.33 11.25 -4.46
CA SER A 61 -6.94 11.14 -5.87
C SER A 61 -5.43 11.26 -6.10
N TYR A 62 -4.77 12.13 -5.32
CA TYR A 62 -3.32 12.31 -5.36
C TYR A 62 -2.60 11.00 -4.99
N ALA A 63 -2.92 10.40 -3.85
CA ALA A 63 -2.31 9.16 -3.41
C ALA A 63 -2.55 8.02 -4.40
N PHE A 64 -3.76 7.90 -4.97
CA PHE A 64 -3.99 6.93 -6.05
C PHE A 64 -3.08 7.15 -7.26
N SER A 65 -2.87 8.41 -7.68
CA SER A 65 -1.92 8.75 -8.75
C SER A 65 -0.51 8.29 -8.42
N GLU A 66 -0.03 8.54 -7.19
CA GLU A 66 1.33 8.15 -6.81
C GLU A 66 1.52 6.64 -6.73
N PHE A 67 0.54 5.90 -6.21
CA PHE A 67 0.55 4.44 -6.27
C PHE A 67 0.58 3.93 -7.72
N LYS A 68 -0.19 4.55 -8.62
CA LYS A 68 -0.22 4.17 -10.03
C LYS A 68 1.15 4.33 -10.71
N LYS A 69 1.92 5.37 -10.36
CA LYS A 69 3.28 5.58 -10.90
C LYS A 69 4.25 4.46 -10.52
N ILE A 70 4.00 3.74 -9.43
CA ILE A 70 4.84 2.62 -8.98
C ILE A 70 4.23 1.25 -9.31
N GLY A 71 3.29 1.19 -10.24
CA GLY A 71 2.65 -0.06 -10.68
C GLY A 71 1.47 -0.50 -9.82
N GLY A 72 0.94 0.38 -8.96
CA GLY A 72 -0.25 0.10 -8.16
C GLY A 72 -1.54 0.18 -8.98
N GLU A 73 -2.44 -0.76 -8.75
CA GLU A 73 -3.73 -0.84 -9.42
C GLU A 73 -4.87 -0.64 -8.43
N ARG A 74 -5.80 0.27 -8.74
CA ARG A 74 -6.98 0.45 -7.90
C ARG A 74 -7.89 -0.75 -8.05
N ILE A 75 -8.30 -1.33 -6.93
CA ILE A 75 -9.26 -2.42 -6.91
C ILE A 75 -10.66 -1.90 -6.54
N HIS A 76 -11.67 -2.55 -7.10
CA HIS A 76 -13.08 -2.25 -6.88
C HIS A 76 -13.78 -3.37 -6.10
N THR A 77 -14.90 -3.03 -5.49
CA THR A 77 -15.75 -3.99 -4.78
C THR A 77 -16.14 -5.15 -5.71
N LEU A 78 -15.99 -6.39 -5.23
CA LEU A 78 -16.23 -7.64 -5.97
C LEU A 78 -15.29 -7.92 -7.15
N GLN A 79 -14.17 -7.20 -7.28
CA GLN A 79 -13.15 -7.52 -8.27
C GLN A 79 -12.42 -8.83 -7.91
N ILE A 80 -12.33 -9.75 -8.86
CA ILE A 80 -11.56 -10.99 -8.74
C ILE A 80 -10.12 -10.70 -9.17
N LEU A 81 -9.15 -11.13 -8.35
CA LEU A 81 -7.73 -10.98 -8.61
C LEU A 81 -7.10 -12.36 -8.84
N ASN A 82 -6.24 -12.46 -9.85
CA ASN A 82 -5.47 -13.66 -10.18
C ASN A 82 -3.98 -13.34 -9.98
N PHE A 83 -3.24 -14.16 -9.23
CA PHE A 83 -1.87 -13.86 -8.76
C PHE A 83 -0.82 -14.89 -9.14
#